data_AF-A0A1I0JC84-F1
#
_entry.id   AF-A0A1I0JC84-F1
#
_cell.length_a   1.000
_cell.length_b   1.000
_cell.length_c   1.000
_cell.angle_alpha   90.00
_cell.angle_beta   90.00
_cell.angle_gamma   90.00
#
_symmetry.space_group_name_H-M   'P 1'
#
loop_
_entity.id
_entity.type
_entity.pdbx_description
1 polymer ?
#
loop_
_entity_poly.entity_id
_entity_poly.type
_entity_poly.pdbx_seq_one_letter_code
_entity_poly.pdbx_strand_id
1 'polypeptide(L)'
;MQLRKTMWMLTALSAMSLMMTACGGDDEIASCTSDSQCSEDEVCQTAAGVCVQTCEQASDCPDSAKNCEPLSSTDTRKVCKCTVGTSFCADEYGEGFTCSASTRVCTDDDDTNPNPNPGGSCSGTAQSTCGYGQFCSSGTCTAVPAPTCANFDPTKGGKTPVWNASTSSGPIIYSVTRESYSGDSFCSGNTTAKARVQAYIPSSSTLTFPDQKSALPGLFYVTVNGQPQDGDALIRQSEYTRSSDGKTVDFIMNFCPGQSSTTLSIGLYFDNGNEICAQINK
;
A
#
# COMPACT_ATOMS: atom_id res chain seq x y z
N MET A 1 64.73 10.88 -8.97
CA MET A 1 64.93 12.12 -9.74
C MET A 1 63.83 13.10 -9.37
N GLN A 2 64.26 14.26 -8.87
CA GLN A 2 63.60 15.57 -8.80
C GLN A 2 62.14 15.69 -8.31
N LEU A 3 62.05 15.97 -7.01
CA LEU A 3 61.21 17.05 -6.46
C LEU A 3 61.61 18.42 -7.03
N ARG A 4 60.61 19.30 -7.26
CA ARG A 4 60.62 20.78 -7.28
C ARG A 4 59.23 21.20 -7.82
N LYS A 5 58.40 22.08 -7.24
CA LYS A 5 58.53 23.13 -6.22
C LYS A 5 57.15 23.44 -5.61
N THR A 6 57.18 23.74 -4.32
CA THR A 6 56.24 24.53 -3.53
C THR A 6 55.98 25.93 -4.11
N MET A 7 54.74 26.41 -4.03
CA MET A 7 54.44 27.82 -3.75
C MET A 7 53.11 27.92 -2.99
N TRP A 8 53.21 28.43 -1.76
CA TRP A 8 52.10 28.85 -0.91
C TRP A 8 51.62 30.24 -1.33
N MET A 9 50.32 30.53 -1.22
CA MET A 9 49.84 31.82 -0.70
C MET A 9 48.37 31.73 -0.30
N LEU A 10 48.12 31.95 0.99
CA LEU A 10 46.82 32.37 1.51
C LEU A 10 46.43 33.70 0.87
N THR A 11 45.19 33.83 0.42
CA THR A 11 44.44 35.08 0.50
C THR A 11 43.09 34.78 1.15
N ALA A 12 42.80 35.56 2.17
CA ALA A 12 41.63 35.47 3.00
C ALA A 12 40.50 36.35 2.44
N LEU A 13 39.26 35.97 2.78
CA LEU A 13 38.03 36.77 2.75
C LEU A 13 37.63 37.45 1.44
N SER A 14 36.68 36.80 0.76
CA SER A 14 35.51 37.50 0.23
C SER A 14 34.32 36.55 0.28
N ALA A 15 33.42 36.82 1.23
CA ALA A 15 32.05 36.36 1.16
C ALA A 15 31.45 36.84 -0.16
N MET A 16 30.90 35.92 -0.96
CA MET A 16 29.74 36.09 -1.83
C MET A 16 29.58 34.84 -2.70
N SER A 17 28.42 34.22 -2.54
CA SER A 17 27.68 33.55 -3.62
C SER A 17 28.32 32.29 -4.22
N LEU A 18 28.37 31.20 -3.42
CA LEU A 18 28.20 29.88 -4.02
C LEU A 18 26.71 29.71 -4.31
N MET A 19 26.36 29.94 -5.58
CA MET A 19 25.14 29.43 -6.16
C MET A 19 25.13 27.92 -5.98
N MET A 20 24.36 27.44 -5.00
CA MET A 20 23.83 26.08 -5.04
C MET A 20 22.57 26.16 -5.91
N THR A 21 22.74 26.02 -7.22
CA THR A 21 21.68 25.49 -8.07
C THR A 21 21.49 24.03 -7.67
N ALA A 22 20.71 23.80 -6.62
CA ALA A 22 20.03 22.53 -6.38
C ALA A 22 18.71 22.59 -7.16
N CYS A 23 18.42 21.51 -7.88
CA CYS A 23 17.33 21.28 -8.83
C CYS A 23 16.12 22.22 -8.73
N GLY A 24 16.06 23.18 -9.67
CA GLY A 24 14.79 23.55 -10.28
C GLY A 24 14.70 22.78 -11.60
N GLY A 25 14.24 21.54 -11.52
CA GLY A 25 13.75 20.77 -12.66
C GLY A 25 12.24 20.70 -12.56
N ASP A 26 11.57 20.55 -13.68
CA ASP A 26 10.13 20.35 -13.78
C ASP A 26 9.78 18.93 -13.27
N ASP A 27 10.05 18.67 -11.99
CA ASP A 27 10.23 17.34 -11.41
C ASP A 27 8.88 16.74 -11.00
N GLU A 28 8.28 15.96 -11.91
CA GLU A 28 7.29 14.96 -11.52
C GLU A 28 7.92 14.03 -10.46
N ILE A 29 7.24 13.79 -9.34
CA ILE A 29 7.69 12.80 -8.37
C ILE A 29 7.78 11.44 -9.07
N ALA A 30 9.00 10.91 -9.19
CA ALA A 30 9.24 9.64 -9.85
C ALA A 30 8.56 8.49 -9.08
N SER A 31 7.63 7.79 -9.75
CA SER A 31 6.97 6.62 -9.17
C SER A 31 7.91 5.40 -9.14
N CYS A 32 7.82 4.57 -8.10
CA CYS A 32 8.70 3.41 -7.93
C CYS A 32 8.01 2.23 -7.22
N THR A 33 8.54 1.04 -7.47
CA THR A 33 8.22 -0.22 -6.77
C THR A 33 9.46 -0.88 -6.15
N SER A 34 10.65 -0.43 -6.55
CA SER A 34 11.94 -0.84 -5.97
C SER A 34 12.98 0.27 -6.13
N ASP A 35 14.04 0.20 -5.30
CA ASP A 35 15.13 1.20 -5.30
C ASP A 35 15.86 1.31 -6.65
N SER A 36 15.88 0.24 -7.45
CA SER A 36 16.50 0.23 -8.77
C SER A 36 15.82 1.14 -9.79
N GLN A 37 14.63 1.66 -9.47
CA GLN A 37 13.89 2.59 -10.31
C GLN A 37 14.12 4.05 -9.91
N CYS A 38 14.85 4.28 -8.82
CA CYS A 38 15.17 5.58 -8.30
C CYS A 38 16.62 5.97 -8.65
N SER A 39 16.92 7.26 -8.56
CA SER A 39 18.27 7.77 -8.78
C SER A 39 19.25 7.29 -7.70
N GLU A 40 20.55 7.46 -7.92
CA GLU A 40 21.60 6.96 -7.01
C GLU A 40 21.49 7.51 -5.57
N ASP A 41 20.88 8.68 -5.39
CA ASP A 41 20.68 9.36 -4.10
C ASP A 41 19.25 9.23 -3.54
N GLU A 42 18.43 8.38 -4.17
CA GLU A 42 17.02 8.17 -3.84
C GLU A 42 16.75 6.74 -3.43
N VAL A 43 15.72 6.57 -2.61
CA VAL A 43 15.22 5.26 -2.17
C VAL A 43 13.73 5.17 -2.46
N CYS A 44 13.27 3.98 -2.82
CA CYS A 44 11.85 3.80 -3.09
C CYS A 44 11.05 3.66 -1.80
N GLN A 45 10.16 4.61 -1.53
CA GLN A 45 9.16 4.45 -0.49
C GLN A 45 8.00 3.61 -1.04
N THR A 46 8.15 2.29 -1.03
CA THR A 46 7.19 1.33 -1.62
C THR A 46 5.75 1.48 -1.09
N ALA A 47 5.56 1.92 0.16
CA ALA A 47 4.23 2.17 0.72
C ALA A 47 3.53 3.41 0.13
N ALA A 48 4.30 4.36 -0.39
CA ALA A 48 3.79 5.54 -1.08
C ALA A 48 4.00 5.48 -2.61
N GLY A 49 4.79 4.52 -3.10
CA GLY A 49 5.10 4.34 -4.52
C GLY A 49 5.95 5.45 -5.12
N VAL A 50 6.75 6.16 -4.32
CA VAL A 50 7.51 7.34 -4.74
C VAL A 50 8.99 7.23 -4.37
N CYS A 51 9.87 7.68 -5.27
CA CYS A 51 11.28 7.87 -4.98
C CYS A 51 11.45 9.07 -4.04
N VAL A 52 12.20 8.87 -2.95
CA VAL A 52 12.45 9.92 -1.96
C VAL A 52 13.93 10.08 -1.75
N GLN A 53 14.36 11.33 -1.62
CA GLN A 53 15.76 11.67 -1.42
C GLN A 53 16.25 11.18 -0.06
N THR A 54 17.43 10.57 -0.06
CA THR A 54 18.11 10.18 1.17
C THR A 54 18.77 11.39 1.85
N CYS A 55 18.92 11.33 3.17
CA CYS A 55 19.53 12.39 3.95
C CYS A 55 20.41 11.80 5.06
N GLU A 56 21.46 12.51 5.49
CA GLU A 56 22.28 12.11 6.64
C GLU A 56 21.90 12.93 7.90
N GLN A 57 21.53 14.18 7.68
CA GLN A 57 21.24 15.19 8.69
C GLN A 57 20.10 16.12 8.25
N ALA A 58 19.49 16.82 9.22
CA ALA A 58 18.34 17.69 9.01
C ALA A 58 18.57 18.85 8.02
N SER A 59 19.81 19.27 7.83
CA SER A 59 20.20 20.33 6.90
C SER A 59 20.31 19.86 5.44
N ASP A 60 20.30 18.55 5.21
CA ASP A 60 20.27 18.01 3.85
C ASP A 60 18.85 18.03 3.29
N CYS A 61 17.87 18.27 4.15
CA CYS A 61 16.48 18.41 3.77
C CYS A 61 16.11 19.89 3.56
N PRO A 62 15.10 20.17 2.72
CA PRO A 62 14.55 21.51 2.56
C PRO A 62 14.21 22.15 3.91
N ASP A 63 14.35 23.47 4.02
CA ASP A 63 14.23 24.19 5.31
C ASP A 63 12.86 24.01 5.99
N SER A 64 11.85 23.65 5.21
CA SER A 64 10.47 23.34 5.56
C SER A 64 10.25 21.88 6.00
N ALA A 65 11.22 20.99 5.75
CA ALA A 65 11.19 19.56 6.06
C ALA A 65 12.50 19.11 6.74
N LYS A 66 12.94 19.80 7.81
CA LYS A 66 14.16 19.48 8.60
C LYS A 66 14.14 18.13 9.35
N ASN A 67 13.27 17.19 8.96
CA ASN A 67 13.08 15.93 9.65
C ASN A 67 13.73 14.81 8.82
N CYS A 68 15.05 14.67 8.96
CA CYS A 68 15.79 13.56 8.38
C CYS A 68 15.66 12.32 9.28
N GLU A 69 14.78 11.40 8.89
CA GLU A 69 14.36 10.27 9.72
C GLU A 69 14.38 8.94 8.96
N PRO A 70 14.47 7.79 9.65
CA PRO A 70 14.33 6.48 9.02
C PRO A 70 13.06 6.34 8.20
N LEU A 71 13.18 5.71 7.02
CA LEU A 71 12.11 5.48 6.05
C LEU A 71 10.95 4.70 6.67
N SER A 72 11.23 3.72 7.54
CA SER A 72 10.23 2.99 8.31
C SER A 72 10.82 2.40 9.60
N SER A 73 10.02 1.64 10.35
CA SER A 73 10.51 0.87 11.50
C SER A 73 11.41 -0.30 11.12
N THR A 74 11.36 -0.75 9.86
CA THR A 74 12.13 -1.88 9.33
C THR A 74 13.27 -1.45 8.40
N ASP A 75 13.19 -0.25 7.83
CA ASP A 75 14.22 0.32 6.97
C ASP A 75 14.85 1.56 7.64
N THR A 76 16.12 1.41 8.01
CA THR A 76 16.87 2.41 8.77
C THR A 76 17.48 3.51 7.89
N ARG A 77 17.37 3.41 6.57
CA ARG A 77 17.83 4.48 5.66
C ARG A 77 17.02 5.74 5.92
N LYS A 78 17.71 6.86 6.01
CA LYS A 78 17.08 8.13 6.38
C LYS A 78 16.66 8.90 5.13
N VAL A 79 15.49 9.51 5.23
CA VAL A 79 14.87 10.30 4.17
C VAL A 79 14.25 11.57 4.75
N CYS A 80 14.09 12.58 3.91
CA CYS A 80 13.46 13.82 4.31
C CYS A 80 11.95 13.64 4.45
N LYS A 81 11.46 13.74 5.70
CA LYS A 81 10.03 13.61 5.98
C LYS A 81 9.32 14.95 6.03
N CYS A 82 8.22 15.04 5.32
CA CYS A 82 7.33 16.19 5.36
C CYS A 82 6.52 16.23 6.66
N THR A 83 5.98 17.42 6.96
CA THR A 83 5.04 17.62 8.06
C THR A 83 3.61 17.69 7.56
N VAL A 84 2.75 16.84 8.10
CA VAL A 84 1.33 16.81 7.71
C VAL A 84 0.69 18.16 8.02
N GLY A 85 -0.08 18.68 7.07
CA GLY A 85 -0.77 19.96 7.20
C GLY A 85 0.10 21.20 6.95
N THR A 86 1.34 21.03 6.46
CA THR A 86 2.11 22.15 5.90
C THR A 86 1.92 22.21 4.39
N SER A 87 2.08 23.41 3.82
CA SER A 87 2.09 23.62 2.36
C SER A 87 3.37 23.12 1.69
N PHE A 88 4.30 22.50 2.44
CA PHE A 88 5.63 22.13 1.96
C PHE A 88 5.60 21.37 0.63
N CYS A 89 4.79 20.31 0.55
CA CYS A 89 4.75 19.50 -0.65
C CYS A 89 4.20 20.30 -1.84
N ALA A 90 3.23 21.18 -1.60
CA ALA A 90 2.69 22.06 -2.63
C ALA A 90 3.68 23.15 -3.05
N ASP A 91 4.46 23.67 -2.11
CA ASP A 91 5.47 24.71 -2.35
C ASP A 91 6.70 24.17 -3.11
N GLU A 92 7.08 22.91 -2.84
CA GLU A 92 8.27 22.27 -3.41
C GLU A 92 7.98 21.55 -4.75
N TYR A 93 6.87 20.81 -4.82
CA TYR A 93 6.53 19.96 -5.97
C TYR A 93 5.35 20.50 -6.80
N GLY A 94 4.65 21.53 -6.33
CA GLY A 94 3.56 22.19 -7.04
C GLY A 94 2.17 21.97 -6.42
N GLU A 95 1.19 22.80 -6.83
CA GLU A 95 -0.21 22.65 -6.42
C GLU A 95 -0.71 21.23 -6.76
N GLY A 96 -1.27 20.52 -5.76
CA GLY A 96 -1.66 19.11 -5.88
C GLY A 96 -0.84 18.17 -4.99
N PHE A 97 0.37 18.54 -4.57
CA PHE A 97 1.16 17.66 -3.71
C PHE A 97 0.85 17.84 -2.22
N THR A 98 0.56 16.73 -1.53
CA THR A 98 0.30 16.71 -0.08
C THR A 98 1.26 15.80 0.67
N CYS A 99 1.41 16.07 1.97
CA CYS A 99 2.22 15.24 2.85
C CYS A 99 1.42 14.05 3.37
N SER A 100 1.78 12.83 2.96
CA SER A 100 1.17 11.60 3.47
C SER A 100 1.26 11.51 5.00
N ALA A 101 0.15 11.23 5.68
CA ALA A 101 0.16 11.12 7.15
C ALA A 101 0.84 9.84 7.67
N SER A 102 0.90 8.81 6.84
CA SER A 102 1.43 7.49 7.20
C SER A 102 2.94 7.39 6.94
N THR A 103 3.35 7.71 5.72
CA THR A 103 4.74 7.59 5.27
C THR A 103 5.53 8.89 5.45
N ARG A 104 4.83 10.02 5.65
CA ARG A 104 5.42 11.35 5.83
C ARG A 104 6.33 11.75 4.67
N VAL A 105 5.95 11.36 3.46
CA VAL A 105 6.59 11.76 2.21
C VAL A 105 5.58 12.51 1.34
N CYS A 106 6.06 13.39 0.47
CA CYS A 106 5.19 14.13 -0.44
C CYS A 106 4.63 13.20 -1.51
N THR A 107 3.34 13.32 -1.75
CA THR A 107 2.57 12.51 -2.67
C THR A 107 1.67 13.45 -3.46
N ASP A 108 1.64 13.29 -4.77
CA ASP A 108 0.64 13.96 -5.61
C ASP A 108 -0.80 13.57 -5.20
N ASP A 109 -1.71 14.54 -5.14
CA ASP A 109 -3.16 14.34 -4.94
C ASP A 109 -3.86 13.93 -6.25
N ASP A 110 -3.21 14.10 -7.42
CA ASP A 110 -3.79 13.66 -8.68
C ASP A 110 -3.95 12.13 -8.74
N ASP A 111 -5.02 11.70 -9.41
CA ASP A 111 -5.56 10.33 -9.55
C ASP A 111 -4.56 9.28 -10.12
N THR A 112 -3.33 9.70 -10.44
CA THR A 112 -2.20 8.85 -10.86
C THR A 112 -1.33 8.37 -9.69
N ASN A 113 -1.40 9.03 -8.53
CA ASN A 113 -0.78 8.56 -7.30
C ASN A 113 -1.61 7.43 -6.68
N PRO A 114 -1.01 6.28 -6.31
CA PRO A 114 -1.77 5.14 -5.79
C PRO A 114 -2.40 5.40 -4.40
N ASN A 115 -2.10 6.54 -3.76
CA ASN A 115 -2.55 6.84 -2.40
C ASN A 115 -2.75 8.35 -2.21
N PRO A 116 -3.76 8.98 -2.83
CA PRO A 116 -4.04 10.39 -2.61
C PRO A 116 -4.56 10.52 -1.17
N ASN A 117 -3.74 11.08 -0.29
CA ASN A 117 -4.07 11.45 1.09
C ASN A 117 -4.36 10.29 2.10
N PRO A 118 -3.41 9.38 2.40
CA PRO A 118 -3.50 8.54 3.59
C PRO A 118 -3.50 9.45 4.84
N GLY A 119 -4.57 9.36 5.64
CA GLY A 119 -4.82 10.23 6.80
C GLY A 119 -5.90 11.30 6.60
N GLY A 120 -6.46 11.43 5.39
CA GLY A 120 -7.64 12.26 5.15
C GLY A 120 -8.83 11.84 6.02
N SER A 121 -9.68 12.78 6.43
CA SER A 121 -10.90 12.45 7.17
C SER A 121 -11.94 11.82 6.26
N CYS A 122 -12.66 10.83 6.77
CA CYS A 122 -13.71 10.14 6.03
C CYS A 122 -14.87 9.78 6.95
N SER A 123 -16.02 9.47 6.35
CA SER A 123 -17.20 9.01 7.09
C SER A 123 -17.81 7.77 6.45
N GLY A 124 -18.20 6.79 7.27
CA GLY A 124 -18.69 5.49 6.78
C GLY A 124 -17.61 4.41 6.74
N THR A 125 -17.74 3.46 5.82
CA THR A 125 -16.87 2.29 5.66
C THR A 125 -16.46 2.12 4.19
N ALA A 126 -15.61 1.13 3.89
CA ALA A 126 -15.10 0.86 2.53
C ALA A 126 -14.38 2.09 1.94
N GLN A 127 -14.46 2.34 0.62
CA GLN A 127 -13.77 3.47 0.00
C GLN A 127 -14.20 4.81 0.59
N SER A 128 -15.50 5.04 0.83
CA SER A 128 -16.03 6.35 1.26
C SER A 128 -15.48 7.50 0.37
N THR A 129 -14.93 8.54 0.96
CA THR A 129 -14.24 9.68 0.31
C THR A 129 -12.74 9.42 0.08
N CYS A 130 -12.25 8.21 0.37
CA CYS A 130 -10.84 7.88 0.24
C CYS A 130 -10.48 7.50 -1.20
N GLY A 131 -9.20 7.65 -1.56
CA GLY A 131 -8.67 7.23 -2.84
C GLY A 131 -8.82 5.73 -3.10
N TYR A 132 -8.65 5.32 -4.36
CA TYR A 132 -8.55 3.90 -4.70
C TYR A 132 -7.34 3.27 -3.99
N GLY A 133 -7.47 2.03 -3.53
CA GLY A 133 -6.46 1.38 -2.68
C GLY A 133 -6.52 1.80 -1.21
N GLN A 134 -7.45 2.68 -0.82
CA GLN A 134 -7.68 3.06 0.57
C GLN A 134 -9.09 2.70 1.05
N PHE A 135 -9.29 2.70 2.36
CA PHE A 135 -10.60 2.53 2.98
C PHE A 135 -10.73 3.40 4.24
N CYS A 136 -11.96 3.74 4.59
CA CYS A 136 -12.26 4.49 5.78
C CYS A 136 -12.19 3.58 7.01
N SER A 137 -11.18 3.81 7.86
CA SER A 137 -10.99 3.13 9.14
C SER A 137 -11.01 4.16 10.25
N SER A 138 -11.95 4.04 11.19
CA SER A 138 -12.05 4.90 12.37
C SER A 138 -12.09 6.41 12.06
N GLY A 139 -12.69 6.78 10.92
CA GLY A 139 -12.81 8.18 10.47
C GLY A 139 -11.60 8.73 9.71
N THR A 140 -10.62 7.87 9.39
CA THR A 140 -9.43 8.22 8.62
C THR A 140 -9.21 7.28 7.44
N CYS A 141 -8.81 7.84 6.30
CA CYS A 141 -8.43 7.09 5.12
C CYS A 141 -7.14 6.31 5.38
N THR A 142 -7.22 5.00 5.23
CA THR A 142 -6.15 4.04 5.51
C THR A 142 -5.87 3.24 4.24
N ALA A 143 -4.60 3.14 3.85
CA ALA A 143 -4.19 2.30 2.73
C ALA A 143 -4.42 0.81 3.04
N VAL A 144 -4.80 0.02 2.03
CA VAL A 144 -4.82 -1.44 2.19
C VAL A 144 -3.40 -1.97 2.38
N PRO A 145 -3.17 -2.86 3.37
CA PRO A 145 -1.84 -3.37 3.64
C PRO A 145 -1.37 -4.32 2.54
N ALA A 146 -0.08 -4.24 2.20
CA ALA A 146 0.56 -5.25 1.35
C ALA A 146 0.51 -6.65 2.02
N PRO A 147 0.37 -7.74 1.24
CA PRO A 147 0.31 -9.07 1.80
C PRO A 147 1.69 -9.52 2.32
N THR A 148 1.77 -9.91 3.60
CA THR A 148 3.03 -10.33 4.26
C THR A 148 3.12 -11.83 4.57
N CYS A 149 2.07 -12.58 4.25
CA CYS A 149 1.97 -14.02 4.52
C CYS A 149 2.65 -14.86 3.43
N ALA A 150 2.90 -16.14 3.76
CA ALA A 150 3.52 -17.09 2.84
C ALA A 150 2.73 -17.34 1.54
N ASN A 151 1.41 -17.13 1.53
CA ASN A 151 0.57 -17.25 0.33
C ASN A 151 1.07 -16.36 -0.82
N PHE A 152 1.70 -15.23 -0.47
CA PHE A 152 2.16 -14.20 -1.38
C PHE A 152 3.67 -13.92 -1.29
N ASP A 153 4.44 -14.89 -0.80
CA ASP A 153 5.90 -14.81 -0.70
C ASP A 153 6.55 -15.77 -1.71
N PRO A 154 7.03 -15.29 -2.88
CA PRO A 154 7.65 -16.14 -3.91
C PRO A 154 8.86 -16.92 -3.41
N THR A 155 9.57 -16.41 -2.40
CA THR A 155 10.73 -17.10 -1.81
C THR A 155 10.32 -18.34 -1.02
N LYS A 156 9.05 -18.42 -0.60
CA LYS A 156 8.44 -19.56 0.07
C LYS A 156 7.51 -20.37 -0.85
N GLY A 157 7.54 -20.09 -2.16
CA GLY A 157 6.66 -20.72 -3.14
C GLY A 157 5.25 -20.11 -3.23
N GLY A 158 5.04 -18.95 -2.61
CA GLY A 158 3.81 -18.16 -2.74
C GLY A 158 3.68 -17.47 -4.09
N LYS A 159 2.50 -16.91 -4.36
CA LYS A 159 2.22 -16.14 -5.58
C LYS A 159 2.85 -14.75 -5.48
N THR A 160 3.50 -14.27 -6.54
CA THR A 160 3.99 -12.88 -6.59
C THR A 160 2.80 -11.91 -6.58
N PRO A 161 2.73 -10.95 -5.63
CA PRO A 161 1.78 -9.84 -5.69
C PRO A 161 2.06 -8.98 -6.92
N VAL A 162 1.01 -8.58 -7.62
CA VAL A 162 1.12 -7.74 -8.82
C VAL A 162 0.23 -6.50 -8.76
N TRP A 163 -0.62 -6.37 -7.73
CA TRP A 163 -1.46 -5.19 -7.59
C TRP A 163 -0.64 -3.92 -7.37
N ASN A 164 -1.07 -2.87 -8.05
CA ASN A 164 -0.53 -1.53 -7.91
C ASN A 164 -1.70 -0.55 -8.07
N ALA A 165 -1.96 0.28 -7.05
CA ALA A 165 -3.14 1.13 -7.05
C ALA A 165 -3.19 2.16 -8.19
N SER A 166 -2.08 2.50 -8.85
CA SER A 166 -2.07 3.41 -10.01
C SER A 166 -2.46 2.74 -11.33
N THR A 167 -2.30 1.42 -11.43
CA THR A 167 -2.45 0.70 -12.71
C THR A 167 -3.53 -0.39 -12.66
N SER A 168 -3.86 -0.82 -11.45
CA SER A 168 -4.92 -1.78 -11.17
C SER A 168 -6.26 -1.07 -11.05
N SER A 169 -7.35 -1.76 -11.40
CA SER A 169 -8.70 -1.19 -11.42
C SER A 169 -9.76 -2.12 -10.87
N GLY A 170 -9.35 -3.26 -10.32
CA GLY A 170 -10.23 -4.29 -9.80
C GLY A 170 -10.72 -3.98 -8.38
N PRO A 171 -11.62 -4.83 -7.86
CA PRO A 171 -12.14 -4.67 -6.51
C PRO A 171 -11.05 -4.71 -5.44
N ILE A 172 -11.27 -3.98 -4.35
CA ILE A 172 -10.34 -3.91 -3.22
C ILE A 172 -10.92 -4.67 -2.03
N ILE A 173 -10.19 -5.65 -1.52
CA ILE A 173 -10.44 -6.31 -0.24
C ILE A 173 -9.73 -5.52 0.84
N TYR A 174 -10.49 -4.93 1.76
CA TYR A 174 -9.96 -4.09 2.83
C TYR A 174 -10.06 -4.72 4.22
N SER A 175 -10.78 -5.84 4.36
CA SER A 175 -10.95 -6.55 5.63
C SER A 175 -11.06 -8.05 5.43
N VAL A 176 -10.27 -8.80 6.19
CA VAL A 176 -10.37 -10.26 6.33
C VAL A 176 -10.25 -10.58 7.82
N THR A 177 -11.35 -11.00 8.43
CA THR A 177 -11.42 -11.22 9.89
C THR A 177 -11.96 -12.60 10.21
N ARG A 178 -11.54 -13.16 11.35
CA ARG A 178 -12.06 -14.43 11.85
C ARG A 178 -13.50 -14.25 12.31
N GLU A 179 -14.41 -14.99 11.69
CA GLU A 179 -15.80 -15.09 12.12
C GLU A 179 -15.94 -16.22 13.15
N SER A 180 -15.52 -17.44 12.80
CA SER A 180 -15.60 -18.58 13.70
C SER A 180 -14.64 -19.71 13.34
N TYR A 181 -14.49 -20.66 14.27
CA TYR A 181 -13.77 -21.91 14.06
C TYR A 181 -14.57 -23.04 14.70
N SER A 182 -15.61 -23.51 14.01
CA SER A 182 -16.65 -24.38 14.56
C SER A 182 -17.07 -25.48 13.59
N GLY A 183 -17.79 -26.50 14.07
CA GLY A 183 -18.42 -27.49 13.19
C GLY A 183 -19.47 -26.82 12.30
N ASP A 184 -19.43 -27.12 11.00
CA ASP A 184 -20.39 -26.64 10.01
C ASP A 184 -20.51 -27.70 8.90
N SER A 185 -21.70 -27.82 8.29
CA SER A 185 -21.96 -28.80 7.23
C SER A 185 -21.16 -28.54 5.96
N PHE A 186 -20.53 -27.38 5.83
CA PHE A 186 -19.65 -27.03 4.73
C PHE A 186 -18.50 -28.04 4.59
N CYS A 187 -17.94 -28.46 5.72
CA CYS A 187 -16.79 -29.36 5.77
C CYS A 187 -17.15 -30.78 6.22
N SER A 188 -18.22 -31.39 5.70
CA SER A 188 -18.56 -32.83 5.89
C SER A 188 -18.30 -33.40 7.31
N GLY A 189 -18.61 -32.64 8.37
CA GLY A 189 -18.45 -33.05 9.77
C GLY A 189 -17.12 -32.67 10.44
N ASN A 190 -16.22 -31.97 9.75
CA ASN A 190 -15.00 -31.39 10.29
C ASN A 190 -15.22 -29.96 10.81
N THR A 191 -14.17 -29.43 11.45
CA THR A 191 -14.12 -28.02 11.82
C THR A 191 -14.02 -27.15 10.56
N THR A 192 -14.87 -26.14 10.48
CA THR A 192 -14.85 -25.12 9.43
C THR A 192 -14.28 -23.83 10.01
N ALA A 193 -13.25 -23.30 9.35
CA ALA A 193 -12.76 -21.96 9.65
C ALA A 193 -13.54 -20.97 8.79
N LYS A 194 -14.21 -20.01 9.42
CA LYS A 194 -15.00 -18.98 8.74
C LYS A 194 -14.25 -17.65 8.80
N ALA A 195 -14.04 -17.05 7.64
CA ALA A 195 -13.47 -15.70 7.50
C ALA A 195 -14.52 -14.77 6.91
N ARG A 196 -14.79 -13.65 7.58
CA ARG A 196 -15.58 -12.55 7.01
C ARG A 196 -14.65 -11.69 6.17
N VAL A 197 -15.05 -11.46 4.92
CA VAL A 197 -14.33 -10.69 3.93
C VAL A 197 -15.18 -9.52 3.51
N GLN A 198 -14.59 -8.33 3.50
CA GLN A 198 -15.26 -7.12 3.03
C GLN A 198 -14.45 -6.49 1.91
N ALA A 199 -15.14 -6.11 0.84
CA ALA A 199 -14.53 -5.54 -0.34
C ALA A 199 -15.38 -4.42 -0.94
N TYR A 200 -14.74 -3.59 -1.75
CA TYR A 200 -15.41 -2.54 -2.51
C TYR A 200 -14.98 -2.53 -3.98
N ILE A 201 -15.86 -2.04 -4.84
CA ILE A 201 -15.51 -1.61 -6.20
C ILE A 201 -15.47 -0.08 -6.17
N PRO A 202 -14.43 0.56 -6.73
CA PRO A 202 -14.32 2.01 -6.70
C PRO A 202 -15.58 2.69 -7.27
N SER A 203 -15.98 3.80 -6.64
CA SER A 203 -17.16 4.57 -7.02
C SER A 203 -17.09 5.09 -8.45
N SER A 204 -15.88 5.40 -8.93
CA SER A 204 -15.58 5.81 -10.31
C SER A 204 -15.76 4.70 -11.35
N SER A 205 -15.71 3.43 -10.94
CA SER A 205 -15.91 2.30 -11.85
C SER A 205 -17.39 2.13 -12.23
N THR A 206 -17.67 1.71 -13.45
CA THR A 206 -19.04 1.30 -13.85
C THR A 206 -19.41 -0.10 -13.39
N LEU A 207 -18.45 -0.86 -12.82
CA LEU A 207 -18.68 -2.21 -12.33
C LEU A 207 -19.45 -2.21 -11.00
N THR A 208 -20.14 -3.32 -10.74
CA THR A 208 -20.86 -3.61 -9.49
C THR A 208 -20.68 -5.06 -9.11
N PHE A 209 -20.71 -5.36 -7.82
CA PHE A 209 -20.81 -6.73 -7.35
C PHE A 209 -22.16 -7.33 -7.78
N PRO A 210 -22.18 -8.59 -8.26
CA PRO A 210 -23.37 -9.25 -8.76
C PRO A 210 -24.34 -9.63 -7.63
N ASP A 211 -25.60 -9.91 -7.97
CA ASP A 211 -26.58 -10.42 -6.99
C ASP A 211 -26.26 -11.85 -6.50
N GLN A 212 -25.61 -12.65 -7.35
CA GLN A 212 -25.29 -14.05 -7.08
C GLN A 212 -23.79 -14.21 -6.91
N LYS A 213 -23.37 -14.93 -5.87
CA LYS A 213 -21.96 -15.21 -5.60
C LYS A 213 -21.27 -15.89 -6.80
N SER A 214 -22.01 -16.69 -7.56
CA SER A 214 -21.49 -17.48 -8.69
C SER A 214 -21.06 -16.62 -9.86
N ALA A 215 -21.46 -15.35 -9.87
CA ALA A 215 -21.05 -14.36 -10.86
C ALA A 215 -19.95 -13.43 -10.31
N LEU A 216 -19.39 -13.72 -9.12
CA LEU A 216 -18.34 -12.88 -8.54
C LEU A 216 -17.16 -12.78 -9.53
N PRO A 217 -16.72 -11.56 -9.87
CA PRO A 217 -15.71 -11.38 -10.89
C PRO A 217 -14.36 -11.84 -10.35
N GLY A 218 -13.87 -13.00 -10.78
CA GLY A 218 -12.47 -13.41 -10.58
C GLY A 218 -12.00 -13.40 -9.13
N LEU A 219 -12.83 -13.85 -8.18
CA LEU A 219 -12.40 -14.00 -6.78
C LEU A 219 -11.55 -15.26 -6.63
N PHE A 220 -10.33 -15.11 -6.12
CA PHE A 220 -9.42 -16.22 -5.90
C PHE A 220 -9.03 -16.37 -4.43
N TYR A 221 -8.90 -17.63 -4.01
CA TYR A 221 -8.21 -18.05 -2.80
C TYR A 221 -6.83 -18.61 -3.17
N VAL A 222 -5.77 -18.10 -2.55
CA VAL A 222 -4.40 -18.53 -2.77
C VAL A 222 -3.95 -19.34 -1.57
N THR A 223 -3.48 -20.57 -1.79
CA THR A 223 -2.88 -21.43 -0.76
C THR A 223 -1.42 -21.03 -0.50
N VAL A 224 -0.81 -21.55 0.58
CA VAL A 224 0.58 -21.19 0.97
C VAL A 224 1.65 -21.60 -0.06
N ASN A 225 1.33 -22.50 -0.98
CA ASN A 225 2.17 -22.88 -2.13
C ASN A 225 1.86 -22.06 -3.40
N GLY A 226 1.22 -20.89 -3.23
CA GLY A 226 0.99 -19.92 -4.31
C GLY A 226 -0.05 -20.34 -5.35
N GLN A 227 -0.76 -21.45 -5.17
CA GLN A 227 -1.75 -21.91 -6.13
C GLN A 227 -3.08 -21.17 -5.93
N PRO A 228 -3.58 -20.45 -6.95
CA PRO A 228 -4.90 -19.87 -6.90
C PRO A 228 -5.98 -20.95 -7.09
N GLN A 229 -7.09 -20.78 -6.39
CA GLN A 229 -8.31 -21.57 -6.46
C GLN A 229 -9.50 -20.62 -6.56
N ASP A 230 -10.58 -21.06 -7.20
CA ASP A 230 -11.80 -20.26 -7.26
C ASP A 230 -12.36 -20.05 -5.85
N GLY A 231 -12.50 -18.78 -5.46
CA GLY A 231 -12.96 -18.39 -4.13
C GLY A 231 -14.48 -18.46 -3.97
N ASP A 232 -15.24 -18.41 -5.06
CA ASP A 232 -16.71 -18.42 -5.01
C ASP A 232 -17.26 -19.75 -4.44
N ALA A 233 -16.57 -20.86 -4.69
CA ALA A 233 -16.90 -22.18 -4.15
C ALA A 233 -16.87 -22.22 -2.61
N LEU A 234 -16.12 -21.31 -1.97
CA LEU A 234 -15.96 -21.21 -0.53
C LEU A 234 -17.07 -20.38 0.14
N ILE A 235 -17.96 -19.77 -0.64
CA ILE A 235 -18.99 -18.86 -0.14
C ILE A 235 -20.36 -19.54 -0.27
N ARG A 236 -21.23 -19.37 0.73
CA ARG A 236 -22.66 -19.71 0.59
C ARG A 236 -23.44 -18.49 0.13
N GLN A 237 -24.44 -18.67 -0.73
CA GLN A 237 -25.27 -17.55 -1.19
C GLN A 237 -25.97 -16.83 -0.03
N SER A 238 -26.33 -17.54 1.04
CA SER A 238 -26.90 -16.97 2.27
C SER A 238 -25.91 -16.14 3.10
N GLU A 239 -24.62 -16.31 2.85
CA GLU A 239 -23.52 -15.60 3.53
C GLU A 239 -22.88 -14.57 2.59
N TYR A 240 -23.60 -14.16 1.53
CA TYR A 240 -23.16 -13.18 0.55
C TYR A 240 -24.13 -12.01 0.56
N THR A 241 -23.66 -10.83 0.92
CA THR A 241 -24.47 -9.61 0.98
C THR A 241 -23.76 -8.48 0.26
N ARG A 242 -24.46 -7.80 -0.66
CA ARG A 242 -23.97 -6.57 -1.29
C ARG A 242 -24.77 -5.36 -0.85
N SER A 243 -24.17 -4.19 -0.94
CA SER A 243 -24.92 -2.93 -0.84
C SER A 243 -25.93 -2.78 -1.98
N SER A 244 -26.94 -1.94 -1.77
CA SER A 244 -27.98 -1.66 -2.77
C SER A 244 -27.41 -1.11 -4.08
N ASP A 245 -26.41 -0.23 -3.99
CA ASP A 245 -25.66 0.31 -5.13
C ASP A 245 -24.65 -0.68 -5.75
N GLY A 246 -24.44 -1.85 -5.12
CA GLY A 246 -23.52 -2.89 -5.56
C GLY A 246 -22.04 -2.51 -5.45
N LYS A 247 -21.70 -1.45 -4.72
CA LYS A 247 -20.32 -0.95 -4.56
C LYS A 247 -19.56 -1.61 -3.44
N THR A 248 -20.24 -2.18 -2.45
CA THR A 248 -19.60 -2.93 -1.38
C THR A 248 -20.20 -4.31 -1.26
N VAL A 249 -19.38 -5.24 -0.78
CA VAL A 249 -19.79 -6.61 -0.52
C VAL A 249 -19.20 -7.09 0.79
N ASP A 250 -19.99 -7.85 1.53
CA ASP A 250 -19.63 -8.57 2.74
C ASP A 250 -19.99 -10.03 2.52
N PHE A 251 -19.02 -10.91 2.66
CA PHE A 251 -19.25 -12.34 2.55
C PHE A 251 -18.41 -13.17 3.51
N ILE A 252 -18.90 -14.37 3.83
CA ILE A 252 -18.16 -15.34 4.64
C ILE A 252 -17.59 -16.42 3.72
N MET A 253 -16.28 -16.60 3.79
CA MET A 253 -15.58 -17.72 3.18
C MET A 253 -15.41 -18.85 4.20
N ASN A 254 -15.76 -20.06 3.79
CA ASN A 254 -15.74 -21.27 4.59
C ASN A 254 -14.58 -22.15 4.14
N PHE A 255 -13.64 -22.41 5.03
CA PHE A 255 -12.47 -23.23 4.75
C PHE A 255 -12.55 -24.53 5.54
N CYS A 256 -12.07 -25.61 4.94
CA CYS A 256 -11.99 -26.94 5.56
C CYS A 256 -10.54 -27.28 5.92
N PRO A 257 -9.96 -26.65 6.97
CA PRO A 257 -8.62 -26.99 7.41
C PRO A 257 -8.59 -28.44 7.92
N GLY A 258 -7.45 -29.11 7.75
CA GLY A 258 -7.25 -30.46 8.29
C GLY A 258 -7.46 -30.50 9.81
N GLN A 259 -7.87 -31.65 10.36
CA GLN A 259 -8.25 -31.76 11.78
C GLN A 259 -7.14 -31.36 12.77
N SER A 260 -5.88 -31.47 12.37
CA SER A 260 -4.70 -31.08 13.17
C SER A 260 -4.27 -29.62 12.98
N SER A 261 -4.88 -28.88 12.05
CA SER A 261 -4.51 -27.49 11.78
C SER A 261 -5.07 -26.56 12.86
N THR A 262 -4.16 -25.86 13.53
CA THR A 262 -4.46 -24.80 14.51
C THR A 262 -4.45 -23.40 13.90
N THR A 263 -3.87 -23.26 12.72
CA THR A 263 -3.69 -22.00 12.01
C THR A 263 -3.96 -22.21 10.53
N LEU A 264 -4.82 -21.36 9.97
CA LEU A 264 -5.10 -21.28 8.55
C LEU A 264 -4.57 -19.95 7.99
N SER A 265 -3.74 -20.04 6.95
CA SER A 265 -3.26 -18.87 6.21
C SER A 265 -4.14 -18.65 4.97
N ILE A 266 -4.74 -17.47 4.87
CA ILE A 266 -5.70 -17.11 3.84
C ILE A 266 -5.10 -16.02 2.97
N GLY A 267 -4.85 -16.32 1.70
CA GLY A 267 -4.53 -15.31 0.69
C GLY A 267 -5.72 -15.11 -0.24
N LEU A 268 -6.10 -13.86 -0.52
CA LEU A 268 -7.24 -13.53 -1.37
C LEU A 268 -6.87 -12.42 -2.35
N TYR A 269 -7.47 -12.45 -3.52
CA TYR A 269 -7.48 -11.32 -4.46
C TYR A 269 -8.67 -11.44 -5.41
N PHE A 270 -9.05 -10.32 -6.02
CA PHE A 270 -9.92 -10.29 -7.19
C PHE A 270 -9.09 -10.05 -8.45
N ASP A 271 -9.59 -10.42 -9.64
CA ASP A 271 -8.96 -10.00 -10.90
C ASP A 271 -8.71 -8.49 -10.94
N ASN A 272 -7.46 -8.10 -11.22
CA ASN A 272 -6.95 -6.72 -11.17
C ASN A 272 -7.17 -5.99 -9.82
N GLY A 273 -7.51 -6.72 -8.76
CA GLY A 273 -7.70 -6.22 -7.40
C GLY A 273 -6.46 -6.45 -6.53
N ASN A 274 -6.49 -5.98 -5.29
CA ASN A 274 -5.36 -6.14 -4.38
C ASN A 274 -5.23 -7.57 -3.85
N GLU A 275 -4.00 -8.03 -3.72
CA GLU A 275 -3.68 -9.18 -2.89
C GLU A 275 -3.72 -8.78 -1.41
N ILE A 276 -4.44 -9.55 -0.60
CA ILE A 276 -4.47 -9.40 0.85
C ILE A 276 -4.37 -10.77 1.51
N CYS A 277 -3.84 -10.82 2.73
CA CYS A 277 -3.92 -12.03 3.50
C CYS A 277 -4.08 -11.85 4.99
N ALA A 278 -4.56 -12.93 5.61
CA ALA A 278 -4.81 -13.03 7.03
C ALA A 278 -4.44 -14.42 7.55
N GLN A 279 -4.19 -14.51 8.85
CA GLN A 279 -4.08 -15.78 9.56
C GLN A 279 -5.23 -15.92 10.53
N ILE A 280 -5.90 -17.06 10.48
CA ILE A 280 -6.98 -17.41 11.40
C ILE A 280 -6.50 -18.57 12.27
N ASN A 281 -6.51 -18.33 13.58
CA ASN A 281 -6.19 -19.34 14.57
C ASN A 281 -7.46 -19.95 15.15
N LYS A 282 -7.38 -21.24 15.51
CA LYS A 282 -8.46 -21.98 16.15
C LYS A 282 -8.78 -21.42 17.53
#